data_AF-A0A7J9AKZ0-F1
#
_entry.id   AF-A0A7J9AKZ0-F1
#
_cell.length_a   1.000
_cell.length_b   1.000
_cell.length_c   1.000
_cell.angle_alpha   90.00
_cell.angle_beta   90.00
_cell.angle_gamma   90.00
#
_symmetry.space_group_name_H-M   'P 1'
#
loop_
_entity.id
_entity.type
_entity.pdbx_description
1 polymer ?
#
loop_
_entity_poly.entity_id
_entity_poly.type
_entity_poly.pdbx_seq_one_letter_code
_entity_poly.pdbx_strand_id
1 'polypeptide(L)' 'MGEQLGKIAYALKQFTEDKTPHLYGEVMSMEVERFDDDFLCSVFDYLAVRESKAKAFLAKSTKHRKFWLQQFSQG' A
#
# COMPACT_ATOMS: atom_id res chain seq x y z
N MET A 1 -31.98 15.34 4.73
CA MET A 1 -31.10 15.53 3.54
C MET A 1 -29.64 15.81 3.89
N GLY A 2 -29.32 16.66 4.88
CA GLY A 2 -27.92 16.99 5.22
C GLY A 2 -27.02 15.79 5.57
N GLU A 3 -27.53 14.78 6.29
CA GLU A 3 -26.73 13.62 6.69
C GLU A 3 -26.29 12.76 5.49
N GLN A 4 -27.18 12.54 4.53
CA GLN A 4 -26.88 11.74 3.33
C GLN A 4 -25.88 12.46 2.42
N LEU A 5 -26.02 13.78 2.28
CA LEU A 5 -25.06 14.61 1.53
C LEU A 5 -23.68 14.59 2.20
N GLY A 6 -23.63 14.59 3.53
CA GLY A 6 -22.40 14.42 4.31
C GLY A 6 -21.70 13.08 4.06
N LYS A 7 -22.47 11.97 4.02
CA LYS A 7 -21.93 10.64 3.68
C LYS A 7 -21.36 10.58 2.26
N ILE A 8 -22.04 11.23 1.29
CA ILE A 8 -21.56 11.32 -0.10
C ILE A 8 -20.26 12.13 -0.18
N ALA A 9 -20.20 13.30 0.47
CA ALA A 9 -18.99 14.13 0.51
C ALA A 9 -17.80 13.39 1.15
N TYR A 10 -18.05 12.63 2.21
CA TYR A 10 -17.03 11.80 2.85
C TYR A 10 -16.53 10.68 1.93
N ALA A 11 -17.44 9.96 1.28
CA ALA A 11 -17.07 8.91 0.32
C ALA A 11 -16.26 9.46 -0.86
N LEU A 12 -16.63 10.63 -1.39
CA LEU A 12 -15.87 11.32 -2.44
C LEU A 12 -14.47 11.72 -1.97
N LYS A 13 -14.35 12.28 -0.76
CA LYS A 13 -13.05 12.61 -0.17
C LYS A 13 -12.15 11.37 -0.04
N GLN A 14 -12.69 10.25 0.42
CA GLN A 14 -11.97 8.98 0.53
C GLN A 14 -11.62 8.37 -0.84
N PHE A 15 -12.44 8.61 -1.85
CA PHE A 15 -12.21 8.16 -3.22
C PHE A 15 -11.08 8.95 -3.90
N THR A 16 -10.95 10.24 -3.60
CA THR A 16 -9.88 11.10 -4.17
C THR A 16 -8.65 11.22 -3.27
N GLU A 17 -8.65 10.57 -2.10
CA GLU A 17 -7.50 10.60 -1.19
C GLU A 17 -6.33 9.82 -1.79
N ASP A 18 -5.21 10.53 -1.98
CA ASP A 18 -3.97 9.89 -2.42
C ASP A 18 -3.41 9.04 -1.28
N LYS A 19 -3.44 7.72 -1.48
CA LYS A 19 -2.92 6.73 -0.52
C LYS A 19 -1.45 6.40 -0.75
N THR A 20 -0.80 7.04 -1.71
CA THR A 20 0.60 6.81 -2.05
C THR A 20 1.54 7.07 -0.87
N PRO A 21 1.41 8.17 -0.09
CA PRO A 21 2.27 8.38 1.08
C PRO A 21 2.08 7.31 2.17
N HIS A 22 0.84 6.84 2.37
CA HIS A 22 0.58 5.75 3.31
C HIS A 22 1.20 4.43 2.84
N LEU A 23 1.08 4.11 1.54
CA LEU A 23 1.73 2.95 0.95
C LEU A 23 3.24 2.99 1.14
N TYR A 24 3.88 4.15 0.92
CA TYR A 24 5.32 4.32 1.13
C TYR A 24 5.73 3.93 2.55
N GLY A 25 5.06 4.50 3.57
CA GLY A 25 5.37 4.17 4.97
C GLY A 25 5.17 2.69 5.31
N GLU A 26 4.11 2.07 4.78
CA GLU A 26 3.82 0.64 5.00
C GLU A 26 4.81 -0.28 4.28
N VAL A 27 5.39 0.12 3.13
CA VAL A 27 6.43 -0.63 2.44
C VAL A 27 7.78 -0.44 3.15
N MET A 28 8.13 0.79 3.51
CA MET A 28 9.41 1.08 4.17
C MET A 28 9.49 0.51 5.59
N SER A 29 8.36 0.42 6.32
CA SER A 29 8.32 -0.24 7.64
C SER A 29 8.49 -1.77 7.57
N MET A 30 8.59 -2.35 6.37
CA MET A 30 8.88 -3.77 6.19
C MET A 30 10.38 -4.10 6.33
N GLU A 31 11.17 -3.25 6.99
CA GLU A 31 12.55 -3.54 7.38
C GLU A 31 12.66 -4.98 7.91
N VAL A 32 13.28 -5.81 7.10
CA VAL A 32 13.61 -7.20 7.37
C VAL A 32 15.07 -7.30 6.98
N GLU A 33 15.87 -8.04 7.76
CA GLU A 33 17.33 -8.23 7.55
C GLU A 33 17.77 -8.60 6.13
N ARG A 34 16.83 -8.93 5.22
CA ARG A 34 17.06 -9.37 3.85
C ARG A 34 16.63 -8.40 2.76
N PHE A 35 15.99 -7.28 3.10
CA PHE A 35 15.51 -6.29 2.14
C PHE A 35 16.20 -4.97 2.42
N ASP A 36 17.01 -4.51 1.47
CA ASP A 36 17.58 -3.17 1.50
C ASP A 36 16.58 -2.11 1.02
N ASP A 37 16.90 -0.84 1.30
CA ASP A 37 16.05 0.31 0.96
C ASP A 37 15.80 0.43 -0.54
N ASP A 38 16.78 0.09 -1.38
CA ASP A 38 16.67 0.15 -2.84
C ASP A 38 15.63 -0.87 -3.36
N PHE A 39 15.64 -2.08 -2.79
CA PHE A 39 14.63 -3.10 -3.06
C PHE A 39 13.24 -2.64 -2.61
N LEU A 40 13.11 -2.10 -1.38
CA LEU A 40 11.83 -1.61 -0.87
C LEU A 40 11.31 -0.43 -1.71
N CYS A 41 12.18 0.44 -2.21
CA CYS A 41 11.82 1.51 -3.16
C CYS A 41 11.28 0.94 -4.46
N SER A 42 11.95 -0.08 -5.02
CA SER A 42 11.50 -0.76 -6.24
C SER A 42 10.13 -1.44 -6.06
N VAL A 43 9.88 -2.04 -4.90
CA VAL A 43 8.57 -2.58 -4.54
C VAL A 43 7.51 -1.48 -4.48
N PHE A 44 7.83 -0.36 -3.83
CA PHE A 44 6.93 0.77 -3.73
C PHE A 44 6.56 1.29 -5.13
N ASP A 45 7.53 1.54 -6.01
CA ASP A 45 7.29 2.00 -7.38
C ASP A 45 6.39 1.03 -8.16
N TYR A 46 6.64 -0.27 -8.03
CA TYR A 46 5.82 -1.31 -8.64
C TYR A 46 4.37 -1.31 -8.14
N LEU A 47 4.15 -1.08 -6.84
CA LEU A 47 2.82 -1.05 -6.22
C LEU A 47 2.09 0.27 -6.49
N ALA A 48 2.79 1.41 -6.46
CA ALA A 48 2.21 2.74 -6.63
C ALA A 48 1.52 2.91 -7.99
N VAL A 49 2.10 2.34 -9.05
CA VAL A 49 1.50 2.34 -10.39
C VAL A 49 0.43 1.25 -10.59
N ARG A 50 0.21 0.39 -9.59
CA ARG A 50 -0.70 -0.76 -9.64
C ARG A 50 -1.62 -0.79 -8.43
N GLU A 51 -2.59 0.12 -8.42
CA GLU A 51 -3.50 0.35 -7.29
C GLU A 51 -4.13 -0.95 -6.72
N SER A 52 -4.56 -1.89 -7.56
CA SER A 52 -5.13 -3.15 -7.10
C SER A 52 -4.14 -4.04 -6.35
N LYS A 53 -2.86 -4.04 -6.75
CA LYS A 53 -1.79 -4.77 -6.06
C LYS A 53 -1.41 -4.07 -4.76
N ALA A 54 -1.34 -2.73 -4.76
CA ALA A 54 -1.12 -1.95 -3.53
C ALA A 54 -2.21 -2.23 -2.49
N LYS A 55 -3.49 -2.18 -2.88
CA LYS A 55 -4.62 -2.53 -2.01
C LYS A 55 -4.51 -3.95 -1.46
N ALA A 56 -4.19 -4.92 -2.31
CA ALA A 56 -4.02 -6.31 -1.89
C ALA A 56 -2.83 -6.51 -0.95
N PHE A 57 -1.75 -5.75 -1.13
CA PHE A 57 -0.59 -5.75 -0.23
C PHE A 57 -0.95 -5.16 1.14
N LEU A 58 -1.58 -3.99 1.18
CA LEU A 58 -1.98 -3.33 2.43
C LEU A 58 -2.99 -4.16 3.25
N ALA A 59 -3.88 -4.90 2.57
CA ALA A 59 -4.85 -5.78 3.23
C ALA A 59 -4.20 -7.02 3.91
N LYS A 60 -2.97 -7.38 3.56
CA LYS A 60 -2.26 -8.52 4.15
C LYS A 60 -1.77 -8.18 5.55
N SER A 61 -1.76 -9.17 6.44
CA SER A 61 -1.04 -9.07 7.72
C SER A 61 0.47 -8.95 7.49
N THR A 62 1.20 -8.44 8.49
CA THR A 62 2.66 -8.28 8.43
C THR A 62 3.38 -9.56 8.00
N LYS A 63 2.98 -10.73 8.53
CA LYS A 63 3.55 -12.03 8.13
C LYS A 63 3.39 -12.30 6.63
N HIS A 64 2.20 -12.04 6.09
CA HIS A 64 1.92 -12.29 4.67
C HIS A 64 2.56 -11.25 3.75
N ARG A 65 2.72 -10.00 4.20
CA ARG A 65 3.50 -9.00 3.46
C ARG A 65 4.97 -9.41 3.36
N LYS A 66 5.57 -9.90 4.46
CA LYS A 66 6.96 -10.42 4.46
C LYS A 66 7.12 -11.57 3.48
N PHE A 67 6.22 -12.56 3.53
CA PHE A 67 6.23 -13.68 2.58
C PHE A 67 6.07 -13.21 1.12
N TRP A 68 5.17 -12.26 0.88
CA TRP A 68 4.98 -11.71 -0.46
C TRP A 68 6.24 -11.01 -0.99
N LEU A 69 6.92 -10.22 -0.17
CA LEU A 69 8.19 -9.57 -0.55
C LEU A 69 9.27 -10.60 -0.90
N GLN A 70 9.35 -11.71 -0.14
CA GLN A 70 10.30 -12.80 -0.43
C GLN A 70 10.01 -13.49 -1.77
N GLN A 71 8.74 -13.58 -2.17
CA GLN A 71 8.36 -14.11 -3.48
C GLN A 71 8.61 -13.08 -4.58
N PHE A 72 8.38 -11.80 -4.30
CA PHE A 72 8.65 -10.71 -5.24
C PHE A 72 10.15 -10.60 -5.57
N SER A 73 11.04 -10.82 -4.60
CA SER A 73 12.50 -10.77 -4.81
C SER A 73 13.06 -11.96 -5.61
N GLN A 74 12.25 -12.98 -5.93
CA GLN A 74 12.67 -14.20 -6.64
C GLN A 74 12.32 -14.19 -8.14
N GLY A 75 11.58 -13.18 -8.62
CA GLY A 75 11.19 -13.02 -10.02
C GLY A 75 11.90 -11.83 -10.67
#